data_AF-A0A7X3SH46-F1
#
_entry.id   AF-A0A7X3SH46-F1
#
_cell.length_a   1.000
_cell.length_b   1.000
_cell.length_c   1.000
_cell.angle_alpha   90.00
_cell.angle_beta   90.00
_cell.angle_gamma   90.00
#
_symmetry.space_group_name_H-M   'P 1'
#
loop_
_entity.id
_entity.type
_entity.pdbx_description
1 polymer ?
#
loop_
_entity_poly.entity_id
_entity_poly.type
_entity_poly.pdbx_seq_one_letter_code
_entity_poly.pdbx_strand_id
1 'polypeptide(L)' 'MYYRRIRDLRTDHDLRQVDVAEYLGCHEGVYRRYENGSREIPIWALMKLAEWYDVSVDYILGITDNRRKYGE' A
#
# COMPACT_ATOMS: atom_id res chain seq x y z
N MET A 1 -13.32 3.64 -0.90
CA MET A 1 -12.30 4.29 -1.76
C MET A 1 -11.42 3.19 -2.34
N TYR A 2 -11.16 3.16 -3.65
CA TYR A 2 -10.36 2.09 -4.26
C TYR A 2 -8.90 2.54 -4.43
N TYR A 3 -7.99 1.92 -3.68
CA TYR A 3 -6.56 2.23 -3.75
C TYR A 3 -5.86 1.29 -4.73
N ARG A 4 -6.06 1.54 -6.03
CA ARG A 4 -5.49 0.71 -7.11
C ARG A 4 -4.00 0.43 -6.92
N ARG A 5 -3.25 1.46 -6.53
CA ARG A 5 -1.79 1.42 -6.39
C ARG A 5 -1.28 0.54 -5.27
N ILE A 6 -2.08 0.24 -4.24
CA ILE A 6 -1.67 -0.73 -3.20
C ILE A 6 -1.48 -2.12 -3.82
N ARG A 7 -2.43 -2.53 -4.66
CA ARG A 7 -2.34 -3.80 -5.38
C ARG A 7 -1.23 -3.76 -6.42
N ASP A 8 -1.18 -2.69 -7.22
CA ASP A 8 -0.20 -2.57 -8.30
C ASP A 8 1.24 -2.64 -7.74
N LEU A 9 1.55 -1.89 -6.66
CA LEU A 9 2.86 -1.94 -6.01
C LEU A 9 3.18 -3.33 -5.47
N ARG A 10 2.21 -4.02 -4.85
CA ARG A 10 2.44 -5.39 -4.40
C ARG A 10 2.80 -6.32 -5.57
N THR A 11 2.05 -6.24 -6.67
CA THR A 11 2.29 -7.09 -7.85
C THR A 11 3.58 -6.74 -8.58
N ASP A 12 3.94 -5.45 -8.65
CA ASP A 12 5.22 -4.98 -9.23
C ASP A 12 6.43 -5.54 -8.45
N HIS A 13 6.25 -5.85 -7.17
CA HIS A 13 7.28 -6.41 -6.29
C HIS A 13 7.20 -7.95 -6.12
N ASP A 14 6.37 -8.64 -6.93
CA ASP A 14 6.15 -10.09 -6.86
C ASP A 14 5.74 -10.61 -5.47
N LEU A 15 5.08 -9.78 -4.66
CA LEU A 15 4.66 -10.11 -3.30
C LEU A 15 3.25 -10.72 -3.28
N ARG A 16 3.01 -11.67 -2.37
CA ARG A 16 1.67 -12.20 -2.07
C ARG A 16 0.98 -11.32 -1.02
N GLN A 17 -0.34 -11.44 -0.91
CA GLN A 17 -1.11 -10.68 0.08
C GLN A 17 -0.67 -10.97 1.52
N VAL A 18 -0.30 -12.22 1.81
CA VAL A 18 0.23 -12.64 3.12
C VAL A 18 1.54 -11.95 3.46
N ASP A 19 2.45 -11.76 2.48
CA ASP A 19 3.77 -11.18 2.73
C ASP A 19 3.65 -9.71 3.19
N VAL A 20 2.77 -8.94 2.54
CA VAL A 20 2.50 -7.54 2.93
C VAL A 20 1.71 -7.47 4.25
N ALA A 21 0.80 -8.41 4.47
CA ALA A 21 0.03 -8.47 5.72
C ALA A 21 0.94 -8.74 6.93
N GLU A 22 1.91 -9.66 6.78
CA GLU A 22 2.94 -9.95 7.78
C GLU A 22 3.79 -8.71 8.07
N TYR A 23 4.26 -8.00 7.04
CA TYR A 23 4.98 -6.73 7.22
C TYR A 23 4.17 -5.68 8.00
N LEU A 24 2.89 -5.55 7.66
CA LEU A 24 2.00 -4.61 8.33
C LEU A 24 1.57 -5.09 9.73
N GLY A 25 1.87 -6.34 10.11
CA GLY A 25 1.44 -6.93 11.37
C GLY A 25 -0.09 -7.09 11.45
N CYS A 26 -0.74 -7.43 10.34
CA CYS A 26 -2.18 -7.65 10.26
C CYS A 26 -2.52 -8.98 9.57
N HIS A 27 -3.78 -9.39 9.67
CA HIS A 27 -4.25 -10.60 9.00
C HIS A 27 -4.36 -10.40 7.48
N GLU A 28 -4.05 -11.41 6.66
CA GLU A 28 -4.12 -11.34 5.18
C GLU A 28 -5.46 -10.77 4.69
N GLY A 29 -6.58 -11.30 5.21
CA GLY A 29 -7.92 -10.80 4.91
C GLY A 29 -8.16 -9.32 5.28
N VAL A 30 -7.41 -8.73 6.22
CA VAL A 30 -7.43 -7.29 6.48
C VAL A 30 -6.74 -6.54 5.34
N TYR A 31 -5.53 -6.97 4.95
CA TYR A 31 -4.80 -6.37 3.83
C TYR A 31 -5.56 -6.49 2.50
N ARG A 32 -6.17 -7.64 2.21
CA ARG A 32 -7.04 -7.84 1.04
C ARG A 32 -8.18 -6.82 0.97
N ARG A 33 -8.73 -6.42 2.13
CA ARG A 33 -9.79 -5.40 2.22
C ARG A 33 -9.28 -3.98 2.01
N TYR A 34 -8.00 -3.71 2.26
CA TYR A 34 -7.36 -2.46 1.86
C TYR A 34 -7.24 -2.38 0.34
N GLU A 35 -6.75 -3.43 -0.31
CA GLU A 35 -6.58 -3.45 -1.77
C GLU A 35 -7.89 -3.28 -2.54
N ASN A 36 -8.96 -3.95 -2.10
CA ASN A 36 -10.24 -3.90 -2.79
C ASN A 36 -11.08 -2.68 -2.40
N GLY A 37 -10.61 -1.86 -1.45
CA GLY A 37 -11.29 -0.65 -0.99
C GLY A 37 -12.52 -0.89 -0.10
N SER A 38 -12.76 -2.13 0.35
CA SER A 38 -13.86 -2.47 1.26
C SER A 38 -13.54 -2.09 2.72
N ARG A 39 -12.28 -1.73 3.01
CA ARG A 39 -11.85 -1.15 4.27
C ARG A 39 -10.87 -0.01 3.99
N GLU A 40 -11.01 1.10 4.70
CA GLU A 40 -10.05 2.20 4.64
C GLU A 40 -8.70 1.76 5.20
N ILE A 41 -7.63 2.19 4.53
CA ILE A 41 -6.27 1.97 5.00
C ILE A 41 -5.95 2.95 6.14
N PRO A 42 -5.54 2.48 7.33
CA PRO A 42 -5.14 3.39 8.40
C PRO A 42 -3.82 4.09 8.04
N ILE A 43 -3.64 5.33 8.53
CA ILE A 43 -2.49 6.19 8.21
C ILE A 43 -1.15 5.49 8.47
N TRP A 44 -1.02 4.77 9.59
CA TRP A 44 0.22 4.06 9.91
C TRP A 44 0.59 2.99 8.87
N ALA A 45 -0.41 2.30 8.29
CA ALA A 45 -0.17 1.29 7.28
C ALA A 45 0.20 1.96 5.94
N LEU A 46 -0.46 3.08 5.62
CA LEU A 46 -0.12 3.88 4.44
C LEU A 46 1.33 4.37 4.50
N MET A 47 1.78 4.88 5.65
CA MET A 47 3.17 5.31 5.85
C MET A 47 4.15 4.16 5.69
N LYS A 48 3.87 3.00 6.30
CA LYS A 48 4.71 1.79 6.14
C LYS A 48 4.81 1.34 4.69
N LEU A 49 3.70 1.33 3.94
CA LEU A 49 3.72 0.95 2.53
C LEU A 49 4.49 1.97 1.69
N ALA A 50 4.36 3.27 1.97
CA ALA A 50 5.14 4.32 1.31
C ALA A 50 6.64 4.11 1.52
N GLU A 51 7.06 3.84 2.77
CA GLU A 51 8.44 3.54 3.12
C GLU A 51 8.94 2.24 2.45
N TRP A 52 8.19 1.15 2.55
CA TRP A 52 8.59 -0.15 1.99
C TRP A 52 8.75 -0.12 0.47
N TYR A 53 7.82 0.52 -0.24
CA TYR A 53 7.85 0.59 -1.70
C TYR A 53 8.68 1.77 -2.23
N ASP A 54 9.30 2.56 -1.35
CA ASP A 54 10.10 3.73 -1.71
C ASP A 54 9.33 4.73 -2.60
N VAL A 55 8.12 5.08 -2.17
CA VAL A 55 7.21 6.01 -2.86
C VAL A 55 6.50 6.96 -1.89
N SER A 56 5.92 8.04 -2.42
CA SER A 56 5.13 8.99 -1.61
C SER A 56 3.72 8.46 -1.29
N VAL A 57 3.14 8.97 -0.21
CA VAL A 57 1.72 8.71 0.11
C VAL A 57 0.79 9.30 -0.96
N ASP A 58 1.16 10.44 -1.55
CA ASP A 58 0.42 11.05 -2.67
C ASP A 58 0.39 10.13 -3.88
N TYR A 59 1.48 9.40 -4.12
CA TYR A 59 1.49 8.32 -5.09
C TYR A 59 0.49 7.24 -4.67
N ILE A 60 0.58 6.64 -3.49
CA ILE A 60 -0.34 5.53 -3.13
C ILE A 60 -1.83 5.96 -3.20
N LEU A 61 -2.14 7.20 -2.83
CA LEU A 61 -3.49 7.76 -2.84
C LEU A 61 -4.00 8.18 -4.22
N GLY A 62 -3.13 8.20 -5.24
CA GLY A 62 -3.51 8.60 -6.61
C GLY A 62 -3.66 10.10 -6.80
N ILE A 63 -3.07 10.92 -5.93
CA ILE A 63 -3.08 12.40 -6.02
C ILE A 63 -2.12 12.87 -7.12
N THR A 64 -1.02 12.14 -7.33
CA THR A 64 -0.01 12.42 -8.38
C THR A 64 0.48 11.12 -9.00
N ASP A 65 0.87 11.11 -10.28
CA ASP A 65 1.57 9.95 -10.90
C ASP A 65 3.07 9.91 -10.59
N ASN A 66 3.61 10.93 -9.91
CA ASN A 66 5.01 10.97 -9.53
C ASN A 66 5.29 10.04 -8.33
N ARG A 67 6.17 9.06 -8.53
CA ARG A 67 6.59 8.08 -7.51
C ARG A 67 7.49 8.64 -6.40
N ARG A 68 7.76 9.96 -6.33
CA ARG A 68 8.64 10.65 -5.33
C ARG A 68 8.96 9.77 -4.12
N LYS A 69 10.23 9.44 -3.93
CA LYS A 69 10.63 8.52 -2.87
C LYS A 69 10.32 9.09 -1.50
N TYR A 70 10.15 8.23 -0.52
CA TYR A 70 9.82 8.68 0.82
C TYR A 70 11.02 9.47 1.41
N GLY A 71 10.81 10.76 1.68
CA GLY A 71 11.84 11.65 2.25
C GLY A 71 12.62 12.50 1.23
N GLU A 72 12.30 12.40 -0.07
CA GLU A 72 12.75 13.32 -1.12
C GLU A 72 11.82 14.54 -1.29
#